data_AF-A0A836PYW2-F1
#
_entry.id   AF-A0A836PYW2-F1
#
_cell.length_a   1.000
_cell.length_b   1.000
_cell.length_c   1.000
_cell.angle_alpha   90.00
_cell.angle_beta   90.00
_cell.angle_gamma   90.00
#
_symmetry.space_group_name_H-M   'P 1'
#
loop_
_entity.id
_entity.type
_entity.pdbx_description
1 polymer ?
#
loop_
_entity_poly.entity_id
_entity_poly.type
_entity_poly.pdbx_seq_one_letter_code
_entity_poly.pdbx_strand_id
1 'polypeptide(L)'
;MSKANSNFTMLKALFLKELRELAAARSFWVMLLVLCPLVGFSFVEAVFLYAHAGQSIIGDEILMARLSPLDGIVVPTFSAMYLSEVFLFPFVVIRMLGVEKQYGSIKLLLQISPSLVVPLVAKVMVAMLAFILSLAPALTALFVWHSLGGYLYVPEVVNLIFGHLLFALFVISIAFFAVAVTDSPQTAAIVTLAFTISSWVLEFAGQNQSTLNAVSWLSVTKHLRLFESGLFSLQTVLGFILASLFFTGLAGIWLKTGKDVIHKLKKSAVFSLVFAFAGLLASQALYFQDFSENRVNSFNPKNEAELRKINKPLKITIHLSPDDSLSVDFEQNFLSKLRRVVKDVTVVYVAPVETDGKQEDPKFGQILYDYNGIQMQSHDVGAPRALETLHMMTGTSLEGEVASPYPGHPLKADASNYRLLFYVIMPAFVVLSWFVCHKSMRKPRGIVISAEK
;
A
#
# COMPACT_ATOMS: atom_id res chain seq x y z
N MET A 1 -21.68 -29.52 15.07
CA MET A 1 -22.48 -28.61 14.21
C MET A 1 -23.17 -27.47 14.97
N SER A 2 -23.65 -27.64 16.20
CA SER A 2 -24.33 -26.58 16.99
C SER A 2 -23.50 -25.28 17.22
N LYS A 3 -22.24 -25.39 17.63
CA LYS A 3 -21.39 -24.21 17.96
C LYS A 3 -21.01 -23.34 16.76
N ALA A 4 -20.83 -23.94 15.58
CA ALA A 4 -20.50 -23.22 14.35
C ALA A 4 -21.70 -22.41 13.83
N ASN A 5 -22.91 -23.00 13.86
CA ASN A 5 -24.15 -22.30 13.52
C ASN A 5 -24.44 -21.14 14.49
N SER A 6 -24.19 -21.34 15.79
CA SER A 6 -24.33 -20.28 16.80
C SER A 6 -23.39 -19.09 16.53
N ASN A 7 -22.12 -19.34 16.22
CA ASN A 7 -21.15 -18.29 15.89
C ASN A 7 -21.53 -17.52 14.62
N PHE A 8 -22.03 -18.21 13.59
CA PHE A 8 -22.44 -17.57 12.34
C PHE A 8 -23.66 -16.65 12.54
N THR A 9 -24.68 -17.11 13.27
CA THR A 9 -25.84 -16.30 13.62
C THR A 9 -25.44 -15.08 14.45
N MET A 10 -24.55 -15.26 15.42
CA MET A 10 -24.00 -14.16 16.22
C MET A 10 -23.20 -13.18 15.37
N LEU A 11 -22.34 -13.65 14.47
CA LEU A 11 -21.57 -12.82 13.55
C LEU A 11 -22.49 -11.96 12.67
N LYS A 12 -23.54 -12.57 12.10
CA LYS A 12 -24.52 -11.85 11.27
C LYS A 12 -25.25 -10.77 12.08
N ALA A 13 -25.68 -11.09 13.30
CA ALA A 13 -26.36 -10.13 14.17
C ALA A 13 -25.44 -8.95 14.56
N LEU A 14 -24.19 -9.26 14.94
CA LEU A 14 -23.19 -8.24 15.25
C LEU A 14 -22.85 -7.40 14.03
N PHE A 15 -22.63 -8.00 12.85
CA PHE A 15 -22.36 -7.27 11.62
C PHE A 15 -23.48 -6.27 11.29
N LEU A 16 -24.75 -6.67 11.38
CA LEU A 16 -25.88 -5.77 11.17
C LEU A 16 -25.96 -4.65 12.22
N LYS A 17 -25.64 -4.95 13.48
CA LYS A 17 -25.55 -3.97 14.56
C LYS A 17 -24.44 -2.94 14.27
N GLU A 18 -23.24 -3.40 13.97
CA GLU A 18 -22.09 -2.55 13.65
C GLU A 18 -22.34 -1.70 12.39
N LEU A 19 -22.99 -2.25 11.36
CA LEU A 19 -23.37 -1.51 10.15
C LEU A 19 -24.33 -0.36 10.48
N ARG A 20 -25.29 -0.61 11.39
CA ARG A 20 -26.21 0.43 11.88
C ARG A 20 -25.46 1.50 12.69
N GLU A 21 -24.51 1.11 13.52
CA GLU A 21 -23.68 2.06 14.29
C GLU A 21 -22.80 2.92 13.38
N LEU A 22 -22.20 2.32 12.34
CA LEU A 22 -21.46 3.04 11.31
C LEU A 22 -22.35 4.04 10.57
N ALA A 23 -23.52 3.61 10.10
CA ALA A 23 -24.47 4.49 9.44
C ALA A 23 -24.93 5.66 10.34
N ALA A 24 -24.94 5.46 11.68
CA ALA A 24 -25.27 6.50 12.65
C ALA A 24 -24.07 7.39 13.02
N ALA A 25 -22.84 6.94 12.73
CA ALA A 25 -21.63 7.62 13.14
C ALA A 25 -21.36 8.86 12.28
N ARG A 26 -21.43 10.04 12.91
CA ARG A 26 -21.11 11.31 12.24
C ARG A 26 -19.69 11.35 11.67
N SER A 27 -18.73 10.69 12.32
CA SER A 27 -17.32 10.66 11.85
C SER A 27 -17.18 10.08 10.44
N PHE A 28 -17.93 9.04 10.11
CA PHE A 28 -17.90 8.43 8.78
C PHE A 28 -18.43 9.40 7.71
N TRP A 29 -19.58 10.02 7.95
CA TRP A 29 -20.17 10.97 7.01
C TRP A 29 -19.33 12.24 6.86
N VAL A 30 -18.77 12.77 7.95
CA VAL A 30 -17.86 13.93 7.89
C VAL A 30 -16.60 13.58 7.10
N MET A 31 -16.02 12.40 7.31
CA MET A 31 -14.88 11.94 6.51
C MET A 31 -15.24 11.90 5.01
N LEU A 32 -16.37 11.30 4.63
CA LEU A 32 -16.81 11.27 3.23
C LEU A 32 -17.00 12.68 2.65
N LEU A 33 -17.57 13.62 3.43
CA LEU A 33 -17.75 15.00 3.00
C LEU A 33 -16.44 15.73 2.74
N VAL A 34 -15.40 15.46 3.54
CA VAL A 34 -14.05 16.02 3.34
C VAL A 34 -13.33 15.32 2.20
N LEU A 35 -13.58 14.02 2.01
CA LEU A 35 -12.94 13.22 0.98
C LEU A 35 -13.37 13.63 -0.43
N CYS A 36 -14.64 13.98 -0.64
CA CYS A 36 -15.15 14.43 -1.93
C CYS A 36 -14.35 15.61 -2.54
N PRO A 37 -14.20 16.77 -1.86
CA PRO A 37 -13.40 17.88 -2.37
C PRO A 37 -11.91 17.55 -2.43
N LEU A 38 -11.38 16.73 -1.51
CA LEU A 38 -9.96 16.36 -1.51
C LEU A 38 -9.60 15.55 -2.76
N VAL A 39 -10.38 14.51 -3.07
CA VAL A 39 -10.20 13.71 -4.30
C VAL A 39 -10.46 14.56 -5.54
N GLY A 40 -11.49 15.40 -5.52
CA GLY A 40 -11.80 16.29 -6.65
C GLY A 40 -10.66 17.25 -6.97
N PHE A 41 -10.03 17.84 -5.94
CA PHE A 41 -8.86 18.71 -6.12
C PHE A 41 -7.69 17.93 -6.73
N SER A 42 -7.29 16.81 -6.12
CA SER A 42 -6.18 15.99 -6.63
C SER A 42 -6.41 15.50 -8.06
N PHE A 43 -7.63 15.09 -8.39
CA PHE A 43 -8.00 14.63 -9.73
C PHE A 43 -7.93 15.75 -10.77
N VAL A 44 -8.56 16.90 -10.49
CA VAL A 44 -8.58 18.02 -11.45
C VAL A 44 -7.17 18.54 -11.71
N GLU A 45 -6.33 18.62 -10.66
CA GLU A 45 -4.93 19.02 -10.79
C GLU A 45 -4.13 17.98 -11.59
N ALA A 46 -4.34 16.68 -11.34
CA ALA A 46 -3.70 15.62 -12.10
C ALA A 46 -4.04 15.69 -13.59
N VAL A 47 -5.33 15.88 -13.93
CA VAL A 47 -5.76 16.06 -15.33
C VAL A 47 -5.12 17.29 -15.96
N PHE A 48 -5.05 18.40 -15.22
CA PHE A 48 -4.40 19.62 -15.69
C PHE A 48 -2.92 19.35 -16.02
N LEU A 49 -2.14 18.84 -15.06
CA LEU A 49 -0.71 18.58 -15.24
C LEU A 49 -0.44 17.55 -16.35
N TYR A 50 -1.23 16.47 -16.40
CA TYR A 50 -1.12 15.44 -17.41
C TYR A 50 -1.40 15.97 -18.83
N ALA A 51 -2.47 16.76 -18.98
CA ALA A 51 -2.83 17.37 -20.26
C ALA A 51 -1.80 18.41 -20.73
N HIS A 52 -1.15 19.13 -19.81
CA HIS A 52 -0.07 20.07 -20.14
C HIS A 52 1.19 19.34 -20.59
N ALA A 53 1.60 18.29 -19.86
CA ALA A 53 2.74 17.46 -20.25
C ALA A 53 2.51 16.80 -21.62
N GLY A 54 1.31 16.25 -21.84
CA GLY A 54 0.89 15.65 -23.11
C GLY A 54 1.01 16.59 -24.30
N GLN A 55 0.58 17.85 -24.17
CA GLN A 55 0.61 18.80 -25.28
C GLN A 55 2.03 19.08 -25.81
N SER A 56 3.03 19.09 -24.93
CA SER A 56 4.42 19.39 -25.32
C SER A 56 5.13 18.26 -26.07
N ILE A 57 4.57 17.05 -26.09
CA ILE A 57 5.28 15.85 -26.57
C ILE A 57 4.52 15.08 -27.65
N ILE A 58 3.34 15.54 -28.07
CA ILE A 58 2.60 14.95 -29.20
C ILE A 58 3.48 15.01 -30.45
N GLY A 59 3.74 13.84 -31.05
CA GLY A 59 4.57 13.70 -32.24
C GLY A 59 5.98 13.17 -31.99
N ASP A 60 6.41 13.04 -30.72
CA ASP A 60 7.66 12.36 -30.34
C ASP A 60 7.33 11.03 -29.64
N GLU A 61 7.49 9.91 -30.35
CA GLU A 61 7.16 8.57 -29.85
C GLU A 61 7.90 8.20 -28.56
N ILE A 62 9.15 8.64 -28.40
CA ILE A 62 9.98 8.31 -27.23
C ILE A 62 9.48 9.07 -26.00
N LEU A 63 9.11 10.33 -26.18
CA LEU A 63 8.58 11.14 -25.09
C LEU A 63 7.15 10.73 -24.73
N MET A 64 6.31 10.41 -25.72
CA MET A 64 4.96 9.92 -25.47
C MET A 64 4.96 8.65 -24.60
N ALA A 65 5.91 7.74 -24.83
CA ALA A 65 6.08 6.52 -24.01
C ALA A 65 6.34 6.80 -22.51
N ARG A 66 6.65 8.04 -22.11
CA ARG A 66 6.81 8.42 -20.69
C ARG A 66 5.51 8.82 -20.01
N LEU A 67 4.43 9.01 -20.77
CA LEU A 67 3.11 9.36 -20.22
C LEU A 67 2.27 8.12 -19.95
N SER A 68 2.40 7.61 -18.74
CA SER A 68 1.50 6.59 -18.18
C SER A 68 0.33 7.26 -17.44
N PRO A 69 -0.93 6.91 -17.75
CA PRO A 69 -2.09 7.33 -16.96
C PRO A 69 -2.04 6.87 -15.50
N LEU A 70 -1.35 5.77 -15.20
CA LEU A 70 -1.17 5.29 -13.83
C LEU A 70 -0.48 6.37 -12.98
N ASP A 71 0.71 6.79 -13.39
CA ASP A 71 1.53 7.75 -12.66
C ASP A 71 0.97 9.18 -12.76
N GLY A 72 0.35 9.50 -13.89
CA GLY A 72 -0.12 10.84 -14.19
C GLY A 72 -1.51 11.20 -13.67
N ILE A 73 -2.40 10.21 -13.53
CA ILE A 73 -3.81 10.42 -13.16
C ILE A 73 -4.23 9.56 -11.97
N VAL A 74 -4.04 8.24 -12.06
CA VAL A 74 -4.59 7.29 -11.08
C VAL A 74 -3.91 7.46 -9.72
N VAL A 75 -2.58 7.38 -9.66
CA VAL A 75 -1.81 7.54 -8.41
C VAL A 75 -2.03 8.92 -7.78
N PRO A 76 -1.94 10.05 -8.52
CA PRO A 76 -2.27 11.36 -7.97
C PRO A 76 -3.70 11.47 -7.43
N THR A 77 -4.69 10.86 -8.09
CA THR A 77 -6.07 10.83 -7.59
C THR A 77 -6.17 10.06 -6.26
N PHE A 78 -5.49 8.92 -6.16
CA PHE A 78 -5.45 8.10 -4.95
C PHE A 78 -4.55 8.67 -3.85
N SER A 79 -3.71 9.67 -4.12
CA SER A 79 -2.99 10.41 -3.07
C SER A 79 -3.93 11.03 -2.03
N ALA A 80 -5.12 11.50 -2.46
CA ALA A 80 -6.18 11.97 -1.56
C ALA A 80 -6.77 10.84 -0.71
N MET A 81 -6.89 9.63 -1.28
CA MET A 81 -7.32 8.44 -0.54
C MET A 81 -6.28 8.04 0.49
N TYR A 82 -4.99 8.02 0.13
CA TYR A 82 -3.88 7.78 1.05
C TYR A 82 -3.90 8.78 2.23
N LEU A 83 -4.05 10.08 1.96
CA LEU A 83 -4.17 11.09 3.01
C LEU A 83 -5.37 10.82 3.92
N SER A 84 -6.52 10.43 3.35
CA SER A 84 -7.69 10.05 4.14
C SER A 84 -7.44 8.80 4.98
N GLU A 85 -6.79 7.77 4.44
CA GLU A 85 -6.43 6.55 5.15
C GLU A 85 -5.51 6.82 6.34
N VAL A 86 -4.56 7.74 6.19
CA VAL A 86 -3.60 8.10 7.23
C VAL A 86 -4.22 9.04 8.28
N PHE A 87 -4.98 10.05 7.85
CA PHE A 87 -5.38 11.16 8.72
C PHE A 87 -6.85 11.16 9.14
N LEU A 88 -7.79 10.65 8.34
CA LEU A 88 -9.22 10.79 8.61
C LEU A 88 -9.88 9.46 9.01
N PHE A 89 -9.57 8.41 8.26
CA PHE A 89 -10.12 7.07 8.45
C PHE A 89 -9.86 6.48 9.85
N PRO A 90 -8.70 6.70 10.50
CA PRO A 90 -8.49 6.24 11.87
C PRO A 90 -9.57 6.70 12.84
N PHE A 91 -10.10 7.92 12.70
CA PHE A 91 -11.15 8.44 13.58
C PHE A 91 -12.49 7.71 13.42
N VAL A 92 -12.78 7.21 12.21
CA VAL A 92 -13.95 6.36 11.97
C VAL A 92 -13.80 5.04 12.70
N VAL A 93 -12.63 4.40 12.56
CA VAL A 93 -12.34 3.10 13.17
C VAL A 93 -12.26 3.19 14.70
N ILE A 94 -11.55 4.17 15.23
CA ILE A 94 -11.40 4.42 16.67
C ILE A 94 -12.77 4.60 17.32
N ARG A 95 -13.69 5.30 16.66
CA ARG A 95 -15.05 5.50 17.19
C ARG A 95 -15.80 4.17 17.35
N MET A 96 -15.64 3.21 16.45
CA MET A 96 -16.36 1.92 16.49
C MET A 96 -16.08 1.12 17.76
N LEU A 97 -14.88 1.23 18.31
CA LEU A 97 -14.46 0.49 19.52
C LEU A 97 -14.32 1.40 20.75
N GLY A 98 -13.85 2.63 20.56
CA GLY A 98 -13.55 3.58 21.63
C GLY A 98 -14.78 4.02 22.39
N VAL A 99 -15.92 4.21 21.70
CA VAL A 99 -17.19 4.54 22.36
C VAL A 99 -17.64 3.39 23.25
N GLU A 100 -17.59 2.15 22.76
CA GLU A 100 -17.99 0.98 23.55
C GLU A 100 -17.08 0.75 24.76
N LYS A 101 -15.78 1.01 24.60
CA LYS A 101 -14.81 0.94 25.69
C LYS A 101 -15.09 2.00 26.75
N GLN A 102 -15.33 3.25 26.34
CA GLN A 102 -15.57 4.37 27.24
C GLN A 102 -16.84 4.22 28.08
N TYR A 103 -17.94 3.74 27.47
CA TYR A 103 -19.21 3.53 28.17
C TYR A 103 -19.35 2.14 28.81
N GLY A 104 -18.31 1.29 28.72
CA GLY A 104 -18.29 -0.04 29.33
C GLY A 104 -19.20 -1.08 28.66
N SER A 105 -19.84 -0.77 27.53
CA SER A 105 -20.69 -1.72 26.80
C SER A 105 -19.89 -2.92 26.27
N ILE A 106 -18.59 -2.72 26.01
CA ILE A 106 -17.69 -3.83 25.66
C ILE A 106 -17.63 -4.90 26.76
N LYS A 107 -17.77 -4.53 28.04
CA LYS A 107 -17.77 -5.49 29.15
C LYS A 107 -19.02 -6.38 29.12
N LEU A 108 -20.17 -5.81 28.76
CA LEU A 108 -21.42 -6.55 28.58
C LEU A 108 -21.32 -7.51 27.39
N LEU A 109 -20.75 -7.04 26.27
CA LEU A 109 -20.52 -7.86 25.10
C LEU A 109 -19.60 -9.07 25.41
N LEU A 110 -18.59 -8.85 26.25
CA LEU A 110 -17.67 -9.89 26.72
C LEU A 110 -18.31 -10.92 27.65
N GLN A 111 -19.38 -10.55 28.36
CA GLN A 111 -20.14 -11.48 29.20
C GLN A 111 -21.09 -12.35 28.37
N ILE A 112 -21.63 -11.79 27.28
CA ILE A 112 -22.58 -12.47 26.40
C ILE A 112 -21.85 -13.33 25.35
N SER A 113 -20.68 -12.88 24.89
CA SER A 113 -19.92 -13.59 23.85
C SER A 113 -18.86 -14.50 24.47
N PRO A 114 -18.85 -15.81 24.14
CA PRO A 114 -17.83 -16.73 24.62
C PRO A 114 -16.44 -16.46 24.01
N SER A 115 -16.32 -15.61 22.96
CA SER A 115 -15.04 -15.28 22.31
C SER A 115 -15.01 -13.85 21.77
N LEU A 116 -13.87 -13.18 21.98
CA LEU A 116 -13.56 -11.85 21.42
C LEU A 116 -13.34 -11.85 19.91
N VAL A 117 -13.18 -13.02 19.29
CA VAL A 117 -12.89 -13.12 17.86
C VAL A 117 -14.09 -12.68 17.03
N VAL A 118 -15.30 -13.14 17.36
CA VAL A 118 -16.50 -12.87 16.55
C VAL A 118 -16.83 -11.37 16.50
N PRO A 119 -16.85 -10.63 17.63
CA PRO A 119 -17.06 -9.18 17.58
C PRO A 119 -15.98 -8.41 16.83
N LEU A 120 -14.71 -8.80 17.03
CA LEU A 120 -13.60 -8.09 16.42
C LEU A 120 -13.60 -8.30 14.89
N VAL A 121 -13.88 -9.52 14.42
CA VAL A 121 -14.07 -9.81 13.00
C VAL A 121 -15.24 -9.02 12.42
N ALA A 122 -16.39 -8.93 13.11
CA ALA A 122 -17.51 -8.12 12.66
C ALA A 122 -17.11 -6.64 12.50
N LYS A 123 -16.38 -6.09 13.47
CA LYS A 123 -15.88 -4.70 13.42
C LYS A 123 -14.87 -4.48 12.30
N VAL A 124 -13.93 -5.41 12.08
CA VAL A 124 -13.00 -5.34 10.95
C VAL A 124 -13.77 -5.37 9.63
N MET A 125 -14.77 -6.24 9.47
CA MET A 125 -15.59 -6.30 8.25
C MET A 125 -16.36 -5.01 7.99
N VAL A 126 -16.97 -4.42 9.02
CA VAL A 126 -17.70 -3.15 8.89
C VAL A 126 -16.76 -1.98 8.64
N ALA A 127 -15.59 -1.95 9.26
CA ALA A 127 -14.56 -0.95 8.98
C ALA A 127 -14.04 -1.06 7.54
N MET A 128 -13.77 -2.28 7.05
CA MET A 128 -13.40 -2.49 5.65
C MET A 128 -14.51 -2.07 4.69
N LEU A 129 -15.78 -2.35 5.01
CA LEU A 129 -16.90 -1.86 4.22
C LEU A 129 -16.97 -0.33 4.22
N ALA A 130 -16.73 0.31 5.37
CA ALA A 130 -16.65 1.78 5.44
C ALA A 130 -15.57 2.33 4.50
N PHE A 131 -14.41 1.67 4.46
CA PHE A 131 -13.33 2.03 3.54
C PHE A 131 -13.72 1.81 2.08
N ILE A 132 -14.31 0.67 1.73
CA ILE A 132 -14.79 0.38 0.37
C ILE A 132 -15.80 1.46 -0.08
N LEU A 133 -16.72 1.86 0.79
CA LEU A 133 -17.66 2.95 0.50
C LEU A 133 -16.96 4.29 0.32
N SER A 134 -15.83 4.52 1.00
CA SER A 134 -15.01 5.72 0.83
C SER A 134 -14.26 5.79 -0.50
N LEU A 135 -14.16 4.69 -1.25
CA LEU A 135 -13.61 4.71 -2.61
C LEU A 135 -14.52 5.42 -3.62
N ALA A 136 -15.78 5.70 -3.27
CA ALA A 136 -16.77 6.26 -4.21
C ALA A 136 -16.30 7.55 -4.93
N PRO A 137 -15.68 8.55 -4.27
CA PRO A 137 -15.14 9.72 -4.96
C PRO A 137 -14.01 9.39 -5.93
N ALA A 138 -13.08 8.51 -5.53
CA ALA A 138 -11.97 8.10 -6.40
C ALA A 138 -12.46 7.32 -7.63
N LEU A 139 -13.42 6.40 -7.45
CA LEU A 139 -14.05 5.69 -8.57
C LEU A 139 -14.83 6.63 -9.50
N THR A 140 -15.46 7.66 -8.94
CA THR A 140 -16.13 8.70 -9.72
C THR A 140 -15.11 9.50 -10.55
N ALA A 141 -13.95 9.84 -9.98
CA ALA A 141 -12.86 10.49 -10.71
C ALA A 141 -12.32 9.63 -11.87
N LEU A 142 -12.09 8.33 -11.64
CA LEU A 142 -11.68 7.41 -12.70
C LEU A 142 -12.75 7.28 -13.79
N PHE A 143 -14.03 7.25 -13.42
CA PHE A 143 -15.12 7.26 -14.39
C PHE A 143 -15.14 8.55 -15.22
N VAL A 144 -14.93 9.71 -14.59
CA VAL A 144 -14.82 11.00 -15.28
C VAL A 144 -13.64 10.99 -16.26
N TRP A 145 -12.46 10.53 -15.84
CA TRP A 145 -11.29 10.39 -16.72
C TRP A 145 -11.60 9.53 -17.94
N HIS A 146 -12.19 8.36 -17.73
CA HIS A 146 -12.60 7.48 -18.82
C HIS A 146 -13.59 8.17 -19.77
N SER A 147 -14.57 8.92 -19.23
CA SER A 147 -15.55 9.66 -20.02
C SER A 147 -14.95 10.81 -20.84
N LEU A 148 -13.81 11.36 -20.40
CA LEU A 148 -13.04 12.37 -21.13
C LEU A 148 -12.17 11.77 -22.26
N GLY A 149 -12.24 10.45 -22.48
CA GLY A 149 -11.40 9.73 -23.45
C GLY A 149 -10.10 9.20 -22.85
N GLY A 150 -9.94 9.28 -21.54
CA GLY A 150 -8.79 8.79 -20.80
C GLY A 150 -8.66 7.26 -20.84
N TYR A 151 -7.46 6.78 -21.15
CA TYR A 151 -7.16 5.36 -21.07
C TYR A 151 -6.92 4.94 -19.60
N LEU A 152 -7.42 3.76 -19.26
CA LEU A 152 -7.20 3.10 -17.97
C LEU A 152 -6.90 1.63 -18.21
N TYR A 153 -5.70 1.19 -17.83
CA TYR A 153 -5.39 -0.22 -17.85
C TYR A 153 -5.97 -0.88 -16.59
N VAL A 154 -6.94 -1.78 -16.78
CA VAL A 154 -7.70 -2.39 -15.67
C VAL A 154 -6.80 -3.11 -14.66
N PRO A 155 -5.78 -3.89 -15.05
CA PRO A 155 -4.88 -4.55 -14.10
C PRO A 155 -4.17 -3.57 -13.15
N GLU A 156 -3.69 -2.43 -13.64
CA GLU A 156 -3.06 -1.39 -12.80
C GLU A 156 -4.02 -0.84 -11.76
N VAL A 157 -5.22 -0.44 -12.20
CA VAL A 157 -6.24 0.14 -11.32
C VAL A 157 -6.67 -0.85 -10.24
N VAL A 158 -6.88 -2.12 -10.61
CA VAL A 158 -7.24 -3.19 -9.66
C VAL A 158 -6.10 -3.44 -8.67
N ASN A 159 -4.85 -3.48 -9.14
CA ASN A 159 -3.67 -3.66 -8.28
C ASN A 159 -3.56 -2.55 -7.23
N LEU A 160 -3.72 -1.30 -7.68
CA LEU A 160 -3.62 -0.11 -6.86
C LEU A 160 -4.72 -0.11 -5.80
N ILE A 161 -5.99 -0.33 -6.19
CA ILE A 161 -7.11 -0.42 -5.25
C ILE A 161 -6.88 -1.55 -4.24
N PHE A 162 -6.34 -2.69 -4.69
CA PHE A 162 -6.00 -3.80 -3.80
C PHE A 162 -4.92 -3.44 -2.77
N GLY A 163 -3.89 -2.70 -3.18
CA GLY A 163 -2.88 -2.13 -2.27
C GLY A 163 -3.51 -1.26 -1.18
N HIS A 164 -4.40 -0.34 -1.56
CA HIS A 164 -5.13 0.51 -0.61
C HIS A 164 -6.05 -0.29 0.32
N LEU A 165 -6.71 -1.35 -0.16
CA LEU A 165 -7.51 -2.24 0.70
C LEU A 165 -6.65 -2.92 1.77
N LEU A 166 -5.44 -3.38 1.42
CA LEU A 166 -4.49 -3.97 2.36
C LEU A 166 -3.98 -2.94 3.37
N PHE A 167 -3.67 -1.73 2.90
CA PHE A 167 -3.24 -0.64 3.77
C PHE A 167 -4.34 -0.21 4.74
N ALA A 168 -5.59 -0.07 4.27
CA ALA A 168 -6.73 0.23 5.12
C ALA A 168 -6.95 -0.85 6.20
N LEU A 169 -6.82 -2.14 5.84
CA LEU A 169 -6.90 -3.25 6.81
C LEU A 169 -5.84 -3.15 7.92
N PHE A 170 -4.64 -2.73 7.54
CA PHE A 170 -3.54 -2.49 8.47
C PHE A 170 -3.83 -1.29 9.39
N VAL A 171 -4.28 -0.16 8.84
CA VAL A 171 -4.68 1.03 9.62
C VAL A 171 -5.81 0.69 10.60
N ILE A 172 -6.82 -0.09 10.17
CA ILE A 172 -7.91 -0.56 11.04
C ILE A 172 -7.36 -1.33 12.22
N SER A 173 -6.42 -2.23 11.96
CA SER A 173 -5.83 -3.11 12.98
C SER A 173 -5.04 -2.31 14.02
N ILE A 174 -4.24 -1.32 13.59
CA ILE A 174 -3.52 -0.42 14.49
C ILE A 174 -4.48 0.43 15.31
N ALA A 175 -5.53 0.98 14.68
CA ALA A 175 -6.54 1.77 15.37
C ALA A 175 -7.24 0.98 16.48
N PHE A 176 -7.62 -0.28 16.21
CA PHE A 176 -8.18 -1.16 17.24
C PHE A 176 -7.18 -1.49 18.34
N PHE A 177 -5.91 -1.74 18.00
CA PHE A 177 -4.88 -1.95 19.01
C PHE A 177 -4.67 -0.72 19.90
N ALA A 178 -4.58 0.47 19.29
CA ALA A 178 -4.45 1.74 20.00
C ALA A 178 -5.61 1.93 20.99
N VAL A 179 -6.86 1.77 20.53
CA VAL A 179 -8.04 1.82 21.42
C VAL A 179 -7.95 0.80 22.54
N ALA A 180 -7.45 -0.42 22.28
CA ALA A 180 -7.33 -1.46 23.29
C ALA A 180 -6.37 -1.07 24.42
N VAL A 181 -5.24 -0.41 24.10
CA VAL A 181 -4.19 -0.06 25.07
C VAL A 181 -4.34 1.32 25.71
N THR A 182 -5.11 2.23 25.12
CA THR A 182 -5.32 3.59 25.66
C THR A 182 -6.67 3.75 26.35
N ASP A 183 -6.77 4.58 27.38
CA ASP A 183 -8.02 4.77 28.12
C ASP A 183 -9.05 5.68 27.43
N SER A 184 -8.60 6.59 26.55
CA SER A 184 -9.47 7.53 25.85
C SER A 184 -9.38 7.41 24.32
N PRO A 185 -10.48 7.64 23.58
CA PRO A 185 -10.45 7.69 22.11
C PRO A 185 -9.49 8.77 21.56
N GLN A 186 -9.29 9.86 22.28
CA GLN A 186 -8.39 10.94 21.90
C GLN A 186 -6.93 10.48 21.94
N THR A 187 -6.53 9.80 23.02
CA THR A 187 -5.19 9.22 23.14
C THR A 187 -4.98 8.12 22.09
N ALA A 188 -6.01 7.29 21.82
CA ALA A 188 -5.95 6.30 20.75
C ALA A 188 -5.65 6.95 19.40
N ALA A 189 -6.30 8.08 19.09
CA ALA A 189 -6.07 8.81 17.84
C ALA A 189 -4.64 9.33 17.72
N ILE A 190 -4.09 9.90 18.79
CA ILE A 190 -2.69 10.36 18.81
C ILE A 190 -1.75 9.17 18.53
N VAL A 191 -1.96 8.03 19.19
CA VAL A 191 -1.12 6.83 19.00
C VAL A 191 -1.23 6.29 17.57
N THR A 192 -2.45 6.19 17.02
CA THR A 192 -2.65 5.71 15.65
C THR A 192 -1.99 6.63 14.63
N LEU A 193 -2.19 7.94 14.74
CA LEU A 193 -1.59 8.93 13.84
C LEU A 193 -0.06 8.96 13.95
N ALA A 194 0.48 8.91 15.16
CA ALA A 194 1.93 8.82 15.35
C ALA A 194 2.51 7.60 14.63
N PHE A 195 1.83 6.45 14.71
CA PHE A 195 2.26 5.24 14.04
C PHE A 195 2.18 5.36 12.51
N THR A 196 1.07 5.84 11.95
CA THR A 196 0.91 5.95 10.49
C THR A 196 1.87 6.97 9.87
N ILE A 197 2.06 8.12 10.52
CA ILE A 197 2.99 9.17 10.06
C ILE A 197 4.45 8.72 10.19
N SER A 198 4.78 7.89 11.19
CA SER A 198 6.15 7.38 11.37
C SER A 198 6.66 6.63 10.13
N SER A 199 5.79 5.99 9.35
CA SER A 199 6.17 5.35 8.09
C SER A 199 6.83 6.33 7.10
N TRP A 200 6.38 7.59 7.07
CA TRP A 200 6.94 8.62 6.20
C TRP A 200 8.29 9.11 6.72
N VAL A 201 8.43 9.24 8.04
CA VAL A 201 9.70 9.58 8.71
C VAL A 201 10.77 8.52 8.43
N LEU A 202 10.41 7.24 8.46
CA LEU A 202 11.33 6.14 8.16
C LEU A 202 11.80 6.15 6.69
N GLU A 203 10.92 6.53 5.76
CA GLU A 203 11.27 6.67 4.35
C GLU A 203 12.23 7.84 4.15
N PHE A 204 11.93 9.00 4.73
CA PHE A 204 12.81 10.18 4.68
C PHE A 204 14.18 9.90 5.32
N ALA A 205 14.21 9.21 6.46
CA ALA A 205 15.46 8.84 7.12
C ALA A 205 16.29 7.87 6.25
N GLY A 206 15.64 6.92 5.59
CA GLY A 206 16.29 5.97 4.69
C GLY A 206 16.88 6.62 3.44
N GLN A 207 16.17 7.58 2.83
CA GLN A 207 16.63 8.26 1.62
C GLN A 207 17.88 9.14 1.84
N ASN A 208 18.08 9.63 3.06
CA ASN A 208 19.15 10.59 3.35
C ASN A 208 20.37 9.97 4.06
N GLN A 209 20.29 8.71 4.51
CA GLN A 209 21.35 8.05 5.27
C GLN A 209 21.46 6.57 4.93
N SER A 210 22.53 6.19 4.20
CA SER A 210 22.85 4.79 3.85
C SER A 210 22.87 3.80 5.04
N THR A 211 23.23 4.23 6.26
CA THR A 211 23.21 3.37 7.46
C THR A 211 21.79 3.05 7.95
N LEU A 212 20.80 3.91 7.65
CA LEU A 212 19.41 3.75 8.03
C LEU A 212 18.55 3.13 6.92
N ASN A 213 19.14 2.78 5.77
CA ASN A 213 18.43 2.13 4.66
C ASN A 213 17.72 0.83 5.09
N ALA A 214 18.30 0.09 6.04
CA ALA A 214 17.67 -1.11 6.60
C ALA A 214 16.35 -0.81 7.32
N VAL A 215 16.22 0.37 7.93
CA VAL A 215 15.00 0.81 8.64
C VAL A 215 13.94 1.26 7.65
N SER A 216 14.32 1.74 6.45
CA SER A 216 13.36 2.12 5.39
C SER A 216 12.46 0.96 4.95
N TRP A 217 12.92 -0.29 5.09
CA TRP A 217 12.11 -1.47 4.81
C TRP A 217 10.95 -1.64 5.80
N LEU A 218 10.98 -0.99 6.96
CA LEU A 218 9.83 -0.95 7.87
C LEU A 218 8.78 0.09 7.43
N SER A 219 9.06 0.91 6.40
CA SER A 219 8.07 1.83 5.84
C SER A 219 6.95 1.06 5.16
N VAL A 220 5.76 1.18 5.73
CA VAL A 220 4.52 0.61 5.20
C VAL A 220 4.10 1.34 3.92
N THR A 221 4.40 2.64 3.83
CA THR A 221 4.13 3.45 2.63
C THR A 221 4.95 2.96 1.43
N LYS A 222 6.22 2.59 1.64
CA LYS A 222 7.07 1.99 0.59
C LYS A 222 6.46 0.69 0.01
N HIS A 223 5.80 -0.09 0.86
CA HIS A 223 5.11 -1.32 0.46
C HIS A 223 3.82 -1.05 -0.31
N LEU A 224 3.05 -0.02 0.06
CA LEU A 224 1.89 0.44 -0.71
C LEU A 224 2.31 0.92 -2.11
N ARG A 225 3.41 1.68 -2.21
CA ARG A 225 3.93 2.21 -3.48
C ARG A 225 4.26 1.15 -4.52
N LEU A 226 4.57 -0.09 -4.12
CA LEU A 226 4.73 -1.18 -5.09
C LEU A 226 3.44 -1.40 -5.89
N PHE A 227 2.28 -1.35 -5.23
CA PHE A 227 1.00 -1.51 -5.91
C PHE A 227 0.65 -0.29 -6.75
N GLU A 228 0.96 0.91 -6.25
CA GLU A 228 0.78 2.18 -6.97
C GLU A 228 1.63 2.24 -8.25
N SER A 229 2.82 1.64 -8.26
CA SER A 229 3.69 1.54 -9.44
C SER A 229 3.33 0.38 -10.38
N GLY A 230 2.21 -0.32 -10.13
CA GLY A 230 1.77 -1.45 -10.96
C GLY A 230 2.48 -2.79 -10.66
N LEU A 231 3.24 -2.90 -9.57
CA LEU A 231 3.92 -4.13 -9.17
C LEU A 231 3.13 -4.90 -8.09
N PHE A 232 2.65 -6.09 -8.41
CA PHE A 232 2.11 -7.00 -7.41
C PHE A 232 3.25 -7.74 -6.68
N SER A 233 3.19 -7.80 -5.35
CA SER A 233 4.17 -8.49 -4.51
C SER A 233 3.47 -9.38 -3.48
N LEU A 234 3.61 -10.71 -3.60
CA LEU A 234 3.00 -11.66 -2.66
C LEU A 234 3.55 -11.51 -1.24
N GLN A 235 4.86 -11.28 -1.11
CA GLN A 235 5.51 -10.99 0.16
C GLN A 235 4.82 -9.82 0.87
N THR A 236 4.53 -8.75 0.13
CA THR A 236 3.90 -7.56 0.67
C THR A 236 2.45 -7.82 1.10
N VAL A 237 1.69 -8.58 0.29
CA VAL A 237 0.33 -9.01 0.65
C VAL A 237 0.32 -9.79 1.96
N LEU A 238 1.21 -10.79 2.07
CA LEU A 238 1.34 -11.59 3.29
C LEU A 238 1.79 -10.74 4.48
N GLY A 239 2.70 -9.79 4.26
CA GLY A 239 3.15 -8.84 5.26
C GLY A 239 2.00 -8.00 5.82
N PHE A 240 1.19 -7.37 4.97
CA PHE A 240 0.01 -6.61 5.38
C PHE A 240 -1.01 -7.46 6.13
N ILE A 241 -1.30 -8.67 5.64
CA ILE A 241 -2.24 -9.59 6.30
C ILE A 241 -1.72 -10.00 7.69
N LEU A 242 -0.46 -10.42 7.79
CA LEU A 242 0.15 -10.83 9.05
C LEU A 242 0.21 -9.68 10.05
N ALA A 243 0.62 -8.49 9.61
CA ALA A 243 0.67 -7.31 10.47
C ALA A 243 -0.72 -6.90 10.96
N SER A 244 -1.73 -6.98 10.09
CA SER A 244 -3.13 -6.71 10.45
C SER A 244 -3.66 -7.72 11.48
N LEU A 245 -3.42 -9.01 11.25
CA LEU A 245 -3.78 -10.07 12.19
C LEU A 245 -3.04 -9.92 13.53
N PHE A 246 -1.78 -9.48 13.49
CA PHE A 246 -0.97 -9.22 14.66
C PHE A 246 -1.57 -8.10 15.52
N PHE A 247 -1.80 -6.91 14.97
CA PHE A 247 -2.36 -5.79 15.73
C PHE A 247 -3.80 -6.05 16.19
N THR A 248 -4.64 -6.66 15.34
CA THR A 248 -5.99 -7.08 15.72
C THR A 248 -5.95 -8.12 16.85
N GLY A 249 -5.05 -9.09 16.78
CA GLY A 249 -4.85 -10.10 17.83
C GLY A 249 -4.38 -9.50 19.16
N LEU A 250 -3.44 -8.54 19.10
CA LEU A 250 -3.01 -7.77 20.27
C LEU A 250 -4.18 -6.97 20.86
N ALA A 251 -5.00 -6.33 20.04
CA ALA A 251 -6.21 -5.65 20.50
C ALA A 251 -7.10 -6.60 21.31
N GLY A 252 -7.34 -7.81 20.79
CA GLY A 252 -8.08 -8.85 21.49
C GLY A 252 -7.46 -9.33 22.81
N ILE A 253 -6.12 -9.31 22.95
CA ILE A 253 -5.43 -9.63 24.22
C ILE A 253 -5.66 -8.51 25.24
N TRP A 254 -5.51 -7.25 24.81
CA TRP A 254 -5.57 -6.09 25.69
C TRP A 254 -7.00 -5.71 26.11
N LEU A 255 -7.99 -5.98 25.26
CA LEU A 255 -9.42 -5.80 25.56
C LEU A 255 -9.97 -6.74 26.65
N LYS A 256 -9.33 -7.89 26.90
CA LYS A 256 -9.79 -8.81 27.95
C LYS A 256 -9.71 -8.16 29.33
N THR A 257 -10.84 -8.07 30.01
CA THR A 257 -10.94 -7.57 31.39
C THR A 257 -10.67 -8.68 32.41
N GLY A 258 -10.20 -8.31 33.61
CA GLY A 258 -10.01 -9.25 34.73
C GLY A 258 -8.71 -10.06 34.70
N LYS A 259 -7.74 -9.69 33.86
CA LYS A 259 -6.39 -10.28 33.85
C LYS A 259 -5.34 -9.24 34.15
N ASP A 260 -4.34 -9.63 34.93
CA ASP A 260 -3.22 -8.76 35.29
C ASP A 260 -2.42 -8.32 34.06
N VAL A 261 -1.85 -7.12 34.15
CA VAL A 261 -1.03 -6.52 33.09
C VAL A 261 0.15 -7.44 32.72
N ILE A 262 0.77 -8.09 33.71
CA ILE A 262 1.87 -9.03 33.49
C ILE A 262 1.43 -10.23 32.64
N HIS A 263 0.23 -10.76 32.87
CA HIS A 263 -0.30 -11.86 32.05
C HIS A 263 -0.55 -11.40 30.62
N LYS A 264 -1.07 -10.18 30.42
CA LYS A 264 -1.25 -9.60 29.09
C LYS A 264 0.09 -9.43 28.38
N LEU A 265 1.10 -8.88 29.05
CA LEU A 265 2.46 -8.71 28.51
C LEU A 265 3.09 -10.05 28.11
N LYS A 266 3.06 -11.06 28.99
CA LYS A 266 3.58 -12.41 28.66
C LYS A 266 2.89 -12.99 27.43
N LYS A 267 1.56 -12.86 27.35
CA LYS A 267 0.80 -13.36 26.19
C LYS A 267 1.13 -12.57 24.92
N SER A 268 1.27 -11.26 25.00
CA SER A 268 1.69 -10.40 23.88
C SER A 268 3.11 -10.76 23.41
N ALA A 269 4.04 -11.06 24.32
CA ALA A 269 5.40 -11.47 23.96
C ALA A 269 5.41 -12.80 23.19
N VAL A 270 4.71 -13.82 23.70
CA VAL A 270 4.57 -15.12 22.99
C VAL A 270 3.89 -14.92 21.64
N PHE A 271 2.83 -14.12 21.59
CA PHE A 271 2.12 -13.82 20.34
C PHE A 271 3.02 -13.10 19.33
N SER A 272 3.84 -12.15 19.78
CA SER A 272 4.80 -11.43 18.93
C SER A 272 5.88 -12.35 18.38
N LEU A 273 6.38 -13.30 19.16
CA LEU A 273 7.35 -14.30 18.68
C LEU A 273 6.76 -15.19 17.59
N VAL A 274 5.51 -15.64 17.75
CA VAL A 274 4.83 -16.45 16.73
C VAL A 274 4.66 -15.66 15.43
N PHE A 275 4.23 -14.39 15.52
CA PHE A 275 4.06 -13.54 14.34
C PHE A 275 5.38 -13.11 13.70
N ALA A 276 6.45 -12.93 14.49
CA ALA A 276 7.79 -12.69 13.96
C ALA A 276 8.28 -13.90 13.15
N PHE A 277 8.11 -15.11 13.67
CA PHE A 277 8.44 -16.33 12.94
C PHE A 277 7.60 -16.49 11.66
N ALA A 278 6.29 -16.24 11.73
CA ALA A 278 5.43 -16.24 10.55
C ALA A 278 5.85 -15.18 9.51
N GLY A 279 6.30 -14.01 9.97
CA GLY A 279 6.84 -12.95 9.13
C GLY A 279 8.12 -13.36 8.40
N LEU A 280 9.03 -14.08 9.07
CA LEU A 280 10.25 -14.63 8.46
C LEU A 280 9.96 -15.71 7.41
N LEU A 281 8.87 -16.47 7.57
CA LEU A 281 8.40 -17.40 6.54
C LEU A 281 7.76 -16.65 5.37
N ALA A 282 6.94 -15.65 5.64
CA ALA A 282 6.30 -14.84 4.61
C ALA A 282 7.32 -14.03 3.80
N SER A 283 8.44 -13.59 4.40
CA SER A 283 9.50 -12.88 3.69
C SER A 283 10.21 -13.72 2.63
N GLN A 284 10.07 -15.05 2.67
CA GLN A 284 10.63 -15.96 1.65
C GLN A 284 9.72 -16.09 0.41
N ALA A 285 8.48 -15.58 0.47
CA ALA A 285 7.52 -15.64 -0.64
C ALA A 285 7.82 -14.56 -1.70
N LEU A 286 9.01 -14.62 -2.31
CA LEU A 286 9.49 -13.72 -3.35
C LEU A 286 8.79 -14.02 -4.69
N TYR A 287 7.52 -13.66 -4.77
CA TYR A 287 6.73 -13.69 -5.99
C TYR A 287 6.28 -12.27 -6.35
N PHE A 288 6.67 -11.85 -7.56
CA PHE A 288 6.36 -10.55 -8.11
C PHE A 288 5.69 -10.72 -9.47
N GLN A 289 4.71 -9.87 -9.76
CA GLN A 289 4.06 -9.83 -11.06
C GLN A 289 3.85 -8.39 -11.49
N ASP A 290 4.34 -8.05 -12.68
CA ASP A 290 4.16 -6.73 -13.26
C ASP A 290 2.77 -6.63 -13.88
N PHE A 291 1.93 -5.78 -13.30
CA PHE A 291 0.61 -5.42 -13.80
C PHE A 291 0.61 -4.10 -14.56
N SER A 292 1.76 -3.41 -14.67
CA SER A 292 1.87 -2.20 -15.48
C SER A 292 1.73 -2.50 -16.98
N GLU A 293 1.06 -1.61 -17.70
CA GLU A 293 0.87 -1.68 -19.15
C GLU A 293 2.21 -1.51 -19.88
N ASN A 294 3.01 -0.55 -19.42
CA ASN A 294 4.31 -0.21 -19.99
C ASN A 294 5.45 -1.17 -19.56
N ARG A 295 5.15 -2.16 -18.71
CA ARG A 295 6.12 -3.09 -18.13
C ARG A 295 7.30 -2.41 -17.44
N VAL A 296 7.08 -1.24 -16.81
CA VAL A 296 8.15 -0.47 -16.16
C VAL A 296 8.89 -1.27 -15.09
N ASN A 297 8.25 -2.30 -14.51
CA ASN A 297 8.80 -3.13 -13.45
C ASN A 297 9.45 -4.43 -13.94
N SER A 298 9.44 -4.71 -15.24
CA SER A 298 9.88 -5.96 -15.84
C SER A 298 10.81 -5.71 -17.02
N PHE A 299 11.60 -6.72 -17.38
CA PHE A 299 12.28 -6.71 -18.67
C PHE A 299 11.31 -7.10 -19.78
N ASN A 300 11.73 -6.91 -21.03
CA ASN A 300 10.99 -7.45 -22.15
C ASN A 300 10.90 -9.01 -22.06
N PRO A 301 9.83 -9.63 -22.60
CA PRO A 301 9.60 -11.08 -22.40
C PRO A 301 10.74 -11.98 -22.92
N LYS A 302 11.44 -11.56 -23.99
CA LYS A 302 12.59 -12.29 -24.54
C LYS A 302 13.77 -12.29 -23.56
N ASN A 303 14.15 -11.11 -23.07
CA ASN A 303 15.21 -10.94 -22.09
C ASN A 303 14.86 -11.65 -20.78
N GLU A 304 13.60 -11.62 -20.33
CA GLU A 304 13.18 -12.41 -19.17
C GLU A 304 13.39 -13.91 -19.38
N ALA A 305 13.04 -14.44 -20.56
CA ALA A 305 13.23 -15.86 -20.88
C ALA A 305 14.71 -16.25 -20.91
N GLU A 306 15.57 -15.38 -21.44
CA GLU A 306 17.02 -15.57 -21.49
C GLU A 306 17.68 -15.42 -20.11
N LEU A 307 17.35 -14.38 -19.35
CA LEU A 307 17.87 -14.14 -18.00
C LEU A 307 17.49 -15.27 -17.03
N ARG A 308 16.32 -15.90 -17.18
CA ARG A 308 15.93 -17.07 -16.37
C ARG A 308 16.85 -18.29 -16.58
N LYS A 309 17.62 -18.34 -17.66
CA LYS A 309 18.61 -19.40 -17.90
C LYS A 309 19.87 -19.22 -17.05
N ILE A 310 20.10 -18.02 -16.50
CA ILE A 310 21.20 -17.72 -15.58
C ILE A 310 20.90 -18.43 -14.25
N ASN A 311 21.60 -19.53 -14.01
CA ASN A 311 21.36 -20.42 -12.87
C ASN A 311 22.54 -20.53 -11.90
N LYS A 312 23.66 -19.86 -12.21
CA LYS A 312 24.83 -19.78 -11.33
C LYS A 312 24.83 -18.43 -10.59
N PRO A 313 25.52 -18.34 -9.45
CA PRO A 313 25.61 -17.09 -8.68
C PRO A 313 26.19 -15.96 -9.54
N LEU A 314 25.48 -14.83 -9.60
CA LEU A 314 25.92 -13.60 -10.25
C LEU A 314 26.24 -12.57 -9.17
N LYS A 315 27.51 -12.14 -9.10
CA LYS A 315 27.92 -11.08 -8.18
C LYS A 315 28.17 -9.79 -8.94
N ILE A 316 27.51 -8.72 -8.51
CA ILE A 316 27.65 -7.37 -9.08
C ILE A 316 28.23 -6.47 -8.00
N THR A 317 29.44 -5.95 -8.23
CA THR A 317 30.12 -5.03 -7.33
C THR A 317 30.09 -3.63 -7.92
N ILE A 318 29.51 -2.68 -7.20
CA ILE A 318 29.26 -1.32 -7.67
C ILE A 318 30.14 -0.37 -6.86
N HIS A 319 31.06 0.31 -7.55
CA HIS A 319 31.97 1.29 -6.95
C HIS A 319 31.34 2.69 -6.92
N LEU A 320 30.20 2.77 -6.25
CA LEU A 320 29.45 4.00 -5.99
C LEU A 320 28.79 3.89 -4.62
N SER A 321 28.56 5.03 -3.99
CA SER A 321 27.73 5.10 -2.79
C SER A 321 26.28 4.70 -3.14
N PRO A 322 25.58 3.95 -2.26
CA PRO A 322 24.17 3.59 -2.49
C PRO A 322 23.25 4.80 -2.71
N ASP A 323 23.61 5.95 -2.14
CA ASP A 323 22.86 7.20 -2.20
C ASP A 323 23.24 8.07 -3.42
N ASP A 324 24.20 7.63 -4.24
CA ASP A 324 24.60 8.33 -5.47
C ASP A 324 23.49 8.25 -6.53
N SER A 325 23.25 9.34 -7.26
CA SER A 325 22.21 9.42 -8.30
C SER A 325 22.29 8.32 -9.35
N LEU A 326 23.51 7.92 -9.77
CA LEU A 326 23.71 6.85 -10.74
C LEU A 326 23.38 5.48 -10.14
N SER A 327 23.68 5.26 -8.86
CA SER A 327 23.32 4.03 -8.16
C SER A 327 21.81 3.90 -7.98
N VAL A 328 21.14 4.99 -7.64
CA VAL A 328 19.67 5.01 -7.50
C VAL A 328 19.01 4.70 -8.84
N ASP A 329 19.45 5.32 -9.93
CA ASP A 329 18.93 5.07 -11.27
C ASP A 329 19.17 3.60 -11.69
N PHE A 330 20.39 3.10 -11.50
CA PHE A 330 20.75 1.72 -11.84
C PHE A 330 19.96 0.67 -11.01
N GLU A 331 19.72 0.97 -9.73
CA GLU A 331 18.91 0.13 -8.86
C GLU A 331 17.45 0.08 -9.35
N GLN A 332 16.86 1.24 -9.69
CA GLN A 332 15.48 1.34 -10.16
C GLN A 332 15.30 0.68 -11.53
N ASN A 333 16.16 0.99 -12.49
CA ASN A 333 15.97 0.61 -13.89
C ASN A 333 16.50 -0.79 -14.22
N PHE A 334 17.46 -1.33 -13.46
CA PHE A 334 18.11 -2.60 -13.76
C PHE A 334 18.11 -3.61 -12.60
N LEU A 335 18.72 -3.30 -11.46
CA LEU A 335 18.95 -4.30 -10.41
C LEU A 335 17.65 -4.83 -9.81
N SER A 336 16.67 -3.95 -9.60
CA SER A 336 15.36 -4.33 -9.05
C SER A 336 14.65 -5.34 -9.96
N LYS A 337 14.70 -5.15 -11.28
CA LYS A 337 14.16 -6.06 -12.30
C LYS A 337 14.98 -7.36 -12.33
N LEU A 338 16.30 -7.26 -12.27
CA LEU A 338 17.20 -8.42 -12.31
C LEU A 338 16.97 -9.38 -11.13
N ARG A 339 16.84 -8.86 -9.91
CA ARG A 339 16.57 -9.67 -8.70
C ARG A 339 15.20 -10.38 -8.75
N ARG A 340 14.26 -9.92 -9.57
CA ARG A 340 12.95 -10.58 -9.77
C ARG A 340 13.02 -11.74 -10.77
N VAL A 341 14.04 -11.77 -11.63
CA VAL A 341 14.15 -12.73 -12.74
C VAL A 341 15.27 -13.76 -12.49
N VAL A 342 16.42 -13.32 -12.00
CA VAL A 342 17.59 -14.16 -11.71
C VAL A 342 17.59 -14.55 -10.25
N LYS A 343 17.73 -15.85 -9.97
CA LYS A 343 17.53 -16.43 -8.62
C LYS A 343 18.64 -16.08 -7.63
N ASP A 344 19.88 -15.98 -8.09
CA ASP A 344 21.05 -15.83 -7.22
C ASP A 344 21.88 -14.63 -7.69
N VAL A 345 21.49 -13.44 -7.22
CA VAL A 345 22.16 -12.18 -7.49
C VAL A 345 22.62 -11.55 -6.19
N THR A 346 23.93 -11.39 -6.03
CA THR A 346 24.53 -10.67 -4.90
C THR A 346 25.02 -9.32 -5.38
N VAL A 347 24.49 -8.24 -4.80
CA VAL A 347 24.94 -6.87 -5.09
C VAL A 347 25.74 -6.35 -3.91
N VAL A 348 26.94 -5.84 -4.18
CA VAL A 348 27.85 -5.27 -3.18
C VAL A 348 28.17 -3.84 -3.57
N TYR A 349 27.81 -2.88 -2.72
CA TYR A 349 28.22 -1.49 -2.86
C TYR A 349 29.56 -1.27 -2.18
N VAL A 350 30.49 -0.61 -2.87
CA VAL A 350 31.80 -0.24 -2.37
C VAL A 350 31.88 1.28 -2.41
N ALA A 351 31.93 1.91 -1.23
CA ALA A 351 32.07 3.35 -1.13
C ALA A 351 33.40 3.80 -1.76
N PRO A 352 33.41 4.92 -2.50
CA PRO A 352 34.63 5.46 -3.06
C PRO A 352 35.62 5.84 -1.95
N VAL A 353 36.91 5.64 -2.20
CA VAL A 353 37.95 6.03 -1.25
C VAL A 353 38.15 7.54 -1.32
N GLU A 354 37.71 8.26 -0.29
CA GLU A 354 38.04 9.68 -0.12
C GLU A 354 39.56 9.81 0.12
N THR A 355 40.28 10.29 -0.89
CA THR A 355 41.69 10.65 -0.75
C THR A 355 41.76 12.15 -0.55
N ASP A 356 42.42 12.64 0.52
CA ASP A 356 42.51 14.04 0.97
C ASP A 356 42.75 15.09 -0.16
N GLY A 357 41.69 15.40 -0.90
CA GLY A 357 41.52 16.59 -1.73
C GLY A 357 42.08 16.60 -3.16
N LYS A 358 42.64 15.53 -3.75
CA LYS A 358 43.25 15.65 -5.11
C LYS A 358 43.17 14.47 -6.10
N GLN A 359 42.66 13.30 -5.72
CA GLN A 359 42.45 12.19 -6.68
C GLN A 359 41.04 11.65 -6.54
N GLU A 360 40.25 11.79 -7.62
CA GLU A 360 39.02 11.02 -7.80
C GLU A 360 39.40 9.52 -7.74
N ASP A 361 38.63 8.74 -6.98
CA ASP A 361 38.83 7.29 -6.92
C ASP A 361 38.80 6.75 -8.36
N PRO A 362 39.89 6.13 -8.87
CA PRO A 362 39.94 5.64 -10.24
C PRO A 362 38.89 4.55 -10.50
N LYS A 363 38.28 4.00 -9.44
CA LYS A 363 37.19 3.03 -9.54
C LYS A 363 35.81 3.65 -9.47
N PHE A 364 35.69 4.96 -9.26
CA PHE A 364 34.39 5.62 -9.23
C PHE A 364 33.59 5.35 -10.51
N GLY A 365 32.34 4.92 -10.36
CA GLY A 365 31.47 4.58 -11.49
C GLY A 365 31.79 3.24 -12.17
N GLN A 366 32.71 2.43 -11.63
CA GLN A 366 32.98 1.09 -12.13
C GLN A 366 31.98 0.07 -11.57
N ILE A 367 31.52 -0.82 -12.45
CA ILE A 367 30.73 -2.00 -12.08
C ILE A 367 31.49 -3.25 -12.49
N LEU A 368 31.73 -4.15 -11.54
CA LEU A 368 32.34 -5.45 -11.79
C LEU A 368 31.27 -6.54 -11.71
N TYR A 369 31.22 -7.36 -12.74
CA TYR A 369 30.33 -8.50 -12.86
C TYR A 369 31.16 -9.78 -12.78
N ASP A 370 30.79 -10.67 -11.86
CA ASP A 370 31.39 -12.00 -11.72
C ASP A 370 30.31 -13.06 -11.91
N TYR A 371 30.52 -13.91 -12.91
CA TYR A 371 29.64 -15.03 -13.23
C TYR A 371 30.47 -16.24 -13.65
N ASN A 372 30.37 -17.34 -12.89
CA ASN A 372 31.01 -18.61 -13.24
C ASN A 372 32.53 -18.49 -13.49
N GLY A 373 33.23 -17.62 -12.74
CA GLY A 373 34.68 -17.39 -12.89
C GLY A 373 35.05 -16.46 -14.05
N ILE A 374 34.06 -15.97 -14.82
CA ILE A 374 34.25 -14.92 -15.82
C ILE A 374 34.00 -13.59 -15.13
N GLN A 375 34.99 -12.69 -15.19
CA GLN A 375 34.88 -11.34 -14.69
C GLN A 375 34.87 -10.35 -15.85
N MET A 376 33.91 -9.42 -15.82
CA MET A 376 33.89 -8.27 -16.72
C MET A 376 33.70 -6.98 -15.94
N GLN A 377 34.23 -5.90 -16.49
CA GLN A 377 34.16 -4.57 -15.90
C GLN A 377 33.50 -3.60 -16.89
N SER A 378 32.58 -2.79 -16.38
CA SER A 378 31.98 -1.65 -17.09
C SER A 378 32.28 -0.35 -16.35
N HIS A 379 32.45 0.75 -17.09
CA HIS A 379 32.53 2.11 -16.55
C HIS A 379 31.24 2.91 -16.79
N ASP A 380 30.26 2.28 -17.43
CA ASP A 380 28.97 2.88 -17.73
C ASP A 380 27.89 2.20 -16.86
N VAL A 381 27.23 3.04 -16.06
CA VAL A 381 26.25 2.71 -15.02
C VAL A 381 24.84 2.82 -15.61
N GLY A 382 24.64 2.15 -16.73
CA GLY A 382 23.37 2.15 -17.48
C GLY A 382 22.79 0.75 -17.62
N ALA A 383 21.45 0.65 -17.55
CA ALA A 383 20.74 -0.61 -17.79
C ALA A 383 21.07 -1.26 -19.16
N PRO A 384 21.15 -0.51 -20.29
CA PRO A 384 21.50 -1.10 -21.59
C PRO A 384 22.89 -1.74 -21.59
N ARG A 385 23.88 -1.04 -21.03
CA ARG A 385 25.26 -1.55 -20.95
C ARG A 385 25.39 -2.75 -20.04
N ALA A 386 24.62 -2.77 -18.94
CA ALA A 386 24.58 -3.91 -18.04
C ALA A 386 23.99 -5.16 -18.71
N LEU A 387 22.92 -5.01 -19.51
CA LEU A 387 22.36 -6.11 -20.31
C LEU A 387 23.36 -6.62 -21.35
N GLU A 388 24.07 -5.72 -22.03
CA GLU A 388 25.12 -6.11 -22.99
C GLU A 388 26.27 -6.86 -22.29
N THR A 389 26.69 -6.40 -21.11
CA THR A 389 27.74 -7.05 -20.33
C THR A 389 27.31 -8.46 -19.89
N LEU A 390 26.06 -8.62 -19.44
CA LEU A 390 25.52 -9.94 -19.13
C LEU A 390 25.46 -10.83 -20.38
N HIS A 391 25.01 -10.31 -21.53
CA HIS A 391 24.98 -11.06 -22.79
C HIS A 391 26.37 -11.62 -23.12
N MET A 392 27.41 -10.78 -23.06
CA MET A 392 28.79 -11.19 -23.36
C MET A 392 29.32 -12.25 -22.38
N MET A 393 28.93 -12.17 -21.11
CA MET A 393 29.38 -13.11 -20.06
C MET A 393 28.66 -14.45 -20.08
N THR A 394 27.36 -14.45 -20.34
CA THR A 394 26.52 -15.64 -20.25
C THR A 394 26.29 -16.33 -21.60
N GLY A 395 26.56 -15.63 -22.71
CA GLY A 395 26.24 -16.07 -24.06
C GLY A 395 24.73 -16.08 -24.35
N THR A 396 23.90 -15.50 -23.48
CA THR A 396 22.45 -15.43 -23.68
C THR A 396 22.08 -14.28 -24.60
N SER A 397 21.20 -14.50 -25.57
CA SER A 397 20.78 -13.49 -26.54
C SER A 397 19.86 -12.41 -25.94
N LEU A 398 20.41 -11.51 -25.12
CA LEU A 398 19.70 -10.32 -24.64
C LEU A 398 19.62 -9.28 -25.77
N GLU A 399 18.40 -8.94 -26.19
CA GLU A 399 18.12 -7.87 -27.14
C GLU A 399 18.00 -6.53 -26.39
N GLY A 400 18.12 -5.40 -27.11
CA GLY A 400 17.74 -4.09 -26.55
C GLY A 400 16.25 -4.07 -26.11
N GLU A 401 15.86 -3.13 -25.24
CA GLU A 401 14.53 -3.10 -24.60
C GLU A 401 13.31 -2.93 -25.55
N VAL A 402 13.50 -2.91 -26.88
CA VAL A 402 12.42 -2.66 -27.86
C VAL A 402 11.63 -3.92 -28.18
N ALA A 403 10.87 -4.44 -27.21
CA ALA A 403 9.79 -5.39 -27.51
C ALA A 403 8.45 -4.67 -27.37
N SER A 404 8.08 -3.96 -28.43
CA SER A 404 6.90 -3.10 -28.57
C SER A 404 7.01 -1.80 -27.76
N PRO A 405 7.38 -0.66 -28.37
CA PRO A 405 7.42 0.62 -27.67
C PRO A 405 6.03 0.92 -27.12
N TYR A 406 5.95 1.10 -25.80
CA TYR A 406 4.73 1.55 -25.15
C TYR A 406 4.30 2.87 -25.81
N PRO A 407 3.10 2.97 -26.40
CA PRO A 407 2.72 4.13 -27.20
C PRO A 407 2.55 5.40 -26.37
N GLY A 408 2.35 5.25 -25.06
CA GLY A 408 1.89 6.33 -24.20
C GLY A 408 0.43 6.71 -24.47
N HIS A 409 -0.17 7.42 -23.53
CA HIS A 409 -1.55 7.90 -23.68
C HIS A 409 -1.64 9.42 -23.52
N PRO A 410 -0.98 10.23 -24.37
CA PRO A 410 -1.12 11.68 -24.31
C PRO A 410 -2.56 12.06 -24.62
N LEU A 411 -3.20 12.79 -23.69
CA LEU A 411 -4.57 13.24 -23.86
C LEU A 411 -4.70 14.71 -23.49
N LYS A 412 -5.25 15.50 -24.40
CA LYS A 412 -5.70 16.86 -24.11
C LYS A 412 -7.10 16.79 -23.50
N ALA A 413 -7.16 16.84 -22.17
CA ALA A 413 -8.42 16.84 -21.41
C ALA A 413 -8.52 18.08 -20.52
N ASP A 414 -9.74 18.47 -20.18
CA ASP A 414 -10.04 19.49 -19.17
C ASP A 414 -11.13 18.99 -18.23
N ALA A 415 -10.78 18.87 -16.95
CA ALA A 415 -11.70 18.45 -15.88
C ALA A 415 -12.28 19.62 -15.08
N SER A 416 -12.02 20.87 -15.48
CA SER A 416 -12.46 22.08 -14.76
C SER A 416 -13.96 22.12 -14.46
N ASN A 417 -14.80 21.70 -15.42
CA ASN A 417 -16.25 21.63 -15.26
C ASN A 417 -16.71 20.58 -14.23
N TYR A 418 -15.89 19.58 -13.92
CA TYR A 418 -16.20 18.54 -12.93
C TYR A 418 -15.92 18.98 -11.50
N ARG A 419 -15.37 20.19 -11.26
CA ARG A 419 -15.24 20.76 -9.91
C ARG A 419 -16.59 20.80 -9.19
N LEU A 420 -17.66 21.13 -9.89
CA LEU A 420 -19.01 21.17 -9.32
C LEU A 420 -19.50 19.77 -8.88
N LEU A 421 -19.09 18.71 -9.58
CA LEU A 421 -19.40 17.33 -9.21
C LEU A 421 -18.80 16.99 -7.84
N PHE A 422 -17.52 17.27 -7.63
CA PHE A 422 -16.80 16.90 -6.40
C PHE A 422 -17.03 17.86 -5.23
N TYR A 423 -17.24 19.15 -5.50
CA TYR A 423 -17.42 20.16 -4.46
C TYR A 423 -18.87 20.37 -4.02
N VAL A 424 -19.84 20.00 -4.87
CA VAL A 424 -21.26 20.25 -4.59
C VAL A 424 -22.10 18.98 -4.69
N ILE A 425 -22.12 18.32 -5.86
CA ILE A 425 -23.05 17.20 -6.11
C ILE A 425 -22.74 15.99 -5.21
N MET A 426 -21.48 15.55 -5.15
CA MET A 426 -21.09 14.41 -4.30
C MET A 426 -21.29 14.71 -2.81
N PRO A 427 -20.82 15.85 -2.24
CA PRO A 427 -21.12 16.21 -0.86
C PRO A 427 -22.63 16.26 -0.57
N ALA A 428 -23.44 16.82 -1.48
CA ALA A 428 -24.90 16.82 -1.34
C ALA A 428 -25.48 15.41 -1.30
N PHE A 429 -24.99 14.49 -2.15
CA PHE A 429 -25.38 13.08 -2.13
C PHE A 429 -25.00 12.39 -0.81
N VAL A 430 -23.83 12.70 -0.25
CA VAL A 430 -23.39 12.20 1.07
C VAL A 430 -24.32 12.72 2.17
N VAL A 431 -24.67 14.01 2.17
CA VAL A 431 -25.62 14.60 3.12
C VAL A 431 -27.01 13.96 3.00
N LEU A 432 -27.54 13.79 1.78
CA LEU A 432 -28.82 13.15 1.53
C LEU A 432 -28.82 11.70 2.03
N SER A 433 -27.76 10.95 1.71
CA SER A 433 -27.58 9.57 2.16
C SER A 433 -27.54 9.48 3.69
N TRP A 434 -26.85 10.41 4.36
CA TRP A 434 -26.86 10.53 5.82
C TRP A 434 -28.27 10.78 6.37
N PHE A 435 -29.03 11.71 5.79
CA PHE A 435 -30.41 11.98 6.21
C PHE A 435 -31.32 10.76 6.08
N VAL A 436 -31.23 10.02 4.97
CA VAL A 436 -32.02 8.81 4.72
C VAL A 436 -31.66 7.71 5.74
N CYS A 437 -30.36 7.44 5.93
CA CYS A 437 -29.88 6.49 6.93
C CYS A 437 -30.34 6.87 8.34
N HIS A 438 -30.19 8.15 8.72
CA HIS A 438 -30.57 8.64 10.04
C HIS A 438 -32.09 8.51 10.29
N LYS A 439 -32.92 8.81 9.30
CA LYS A 439 -34.39 8.67 9.39
C LYS A 439 -34.80 7.21 9.52
N SER A 440 -34.20 6.30 8.74
CA SER A 440 -34.48 4.87 8.80
C SER A 440 -34.16 4.26 10.18
N MET A 441 -33.07 4.72 10.80
CA MET A 441 -32.62 4.19 12.09
C MET A 441 -33.39 4.70 13.32
N ARG A 442 -34.25 5.72 13.18
CA ARG A 442 -35.17 6.11 14.27
C ARG A 442 -36.29 5.09 14.50
N LYS A 443 -36.54 4.18 13.55
CA LYS A 443 -37.52 3.10 13.74
C LYS A 443 -36.91 1.99 14.61
N PRO A 444 -37.46 1.69 15.80
CA PRO A 444 -36.98 0.57 16.61
C PRO A 444 -37.33 -0.74 15.90
N ARG A 445 -36.34 -1.38 15.27
CA ARG A 445 -36.40 -2.79 14.93
C ARG A 445 -35.65 -3.54 16.02
N GLY A 446 -36.39 -4.10 16.97
CA GLY A 446 -35.81 -5.02 17.96
C GLY A 446 -35.27 -6.25 17.23
N ILE A 447 -34.02 -6.61 17.48
CA ILE A 447 -33.46 -7.88 17.03
C ILE A 447 -33.72 -8.87 18.18
N VAL A 448 -34.69 -9.77 18.00
CA VAL A 448 -34.92 -10.87 18.94
C VAL A 448 -33.83 -11.91 18.71
N ILE A 449 -32.83 -11.93 19.59
CA ILE A 449 -31.87 -13.02 19.66
C ILE A 449 -32.52 -14.09 20.55
N SER A 450 -33.22 -15.04 19.93
CA SER A 450 -33.72 -16.22 20.66
C SER A 450 -32.53 -17.08 21.04
N ALA A 451 -32.24 -17.18 22.33
CA ALA A 451 -31.41 -18.25 22.85
C ALA A 451 -32.31 -19.50 22.93
N GLU A 452 -32.17 -20.42 21.99
CA GLU A 452 -32.69 -21.78 22.21
C GLU A 452 -31.93 -22.37 23.41
N LYS A 453 -32.72 -22.79 24.41
CA LYS A 453 -32.26 -23.40 25.66
C LYS A 453 -31.66 -24.78 25.44
#